data_AF-A0A2N6VJF6-F1
#
_entry.id   AF-A0A2N6VJF6-F1
#
_cell.length_a   1.000
_cell.length_b   1.000
_cell.length_c   1.000
_cell.angle_alpha   90.00
_cell.angle_beta   90.00
_cell.angle_gamma   90.00
#
_symmetry.space_group_name_H-M   'P 1'
#
loop_
_entity.id
_entity.type
_entity.pdbx_description
1 polymer ?
#
loop_
_entity_poly.entity_id
_entity_poly.type
_entity_poly.pdbx_seq_one_letter_code
_entity_poly.pdbx_strand_id
1 'polypeptide(L)' 'DAALRPEGKAGALVRTVLKLGPGGLRDVEFSAQLLQLVHGTEDHDIREPNTLEALRSLERGGYLSGDDAALMEEAYSFLR' A
#
# COMPACT_ATOMS: atom_id res chain seq x y z
N ASP A 1 -11.26 -22.14 12.13
CA ASP A 1 -9.89 -21.69 12.42
C ASP A 1 -9.05 -21.62 11.14
N ALA A 2 -9.53 -20.84 10.17
CA ALA A 2 -8.91 -20.66 8.86
C ALA A 2 -9.01 -19.17 8.52
N ALA A 3 -8.20 -18.36 9.19
CA ALA A 3 -8.04 -16.97 8.84
C ALA A 3 -7.27 -16.89 7.50
N LEU A 4 -7.87 -16.19 6.54
CA LEU A 4 -7.31 -15.89 5.23
C LEU A 4 -5.83 -15.47 5.35
N ARG A 5 -4.93 -16.23 4.73
CA ARG A 5 -3.62 -15.71 4.32
C ARG A 5 -3.78 -15.12 2.91
N PRO A 6 -3.62 -13.81 2.68
CA PRO A 6 -3.65 -13.27 1.33
C PRO A 6 -2.28 -13.45 0.68
N GLU A 7 -2.01 -14.64 0.18
CA GLU A 7 -0.85 -14.85 -0.69
C GLU A 7 -1.21 -14.45 -2.13
N GLY A 8 -0.57 -13.39 -2.64
CA GLY A 8 -0.05 -13.45 -4.01
C GLY A 8 -0.72 -12.64 -5.14
N LYS A 9 -1.32 -11.47 -4.90
CA LYS A 9 -1.61 -10.51 -6.01
C LYS A 9 -1.21 -9.06 -5.73
N ALA A 10 -1.35 -8.58 -4.49
CA ALA A 10 -1.02 -7.20 -4.14
C ALA A 10 0.47 -6.87 -4.37
N GLY A 11 1.40 -7.69 -3.86
CA GLY A 11 2.84 -7.44 -4.03
C GLY A 11 3.33 -7.48 -5.50
N ALA A 12 2.63 -8.20 -6.39
CA ALA A 12 2.94 -8.17 -7.82
C ALA A 12 2.46 -6.87 -8.50
N LEU A 13 1.31 -6.34 -8.06
CA LEU A 13 0.81 -5.03 -8.51
C LEU A 13 1.75 -3.92 -8.05
N VAL A 14 2.18 -3.94 -6.79
CA VAL A 14 3.14 -2.99 -6.20
C VAL A 14 4.45 -2.94 -7.00
N ARG A 15 5.08 -4.08 -7.25
CA ARG A 15 6.34 -4.14 -8.04
C ARG A 15 6.18 -3.64 -9.47
N THR A 16 4.99 -3.76 -10.04
CA THR A 16 4.70 -3.26 -11.40
C THR A 16 4.54 -1.75 -11.42
N VAL A 17 3.98 -1.17 -10.35
CA VAL A 17 3.73 0.26 -10.18
C VAL A 17 5.01 1.02 -9.80
N LEU A 18 5.95 0.41 -9.07
CA LEU A 18 7.23 1.00 -8.66
C LEU A 18 8.29 1.13 -9.79
N LYS A 19 7.89 1.25 -11.05
CA LYS A 19 8.83 1.57 -12.15
C LYS A 19 9.22 3.05 -12.04
N LEU A 20 10.39 3.30 -11.48
CA LEU A 20 11.01 4.61 -11.19
C LEU A 20 11.24 5.49 -12.44
N GLY A 21 10.17 5.99 -13.05
CA GLY A 21 10.14 7.14 -13.96
C GLY A 21 9.39 8.32 -13.32
N PRO A 22 9.21 9.45 -14.03
CA PRO A 22 8.39 10.56 -13.56
C PRO A 22 6.95 10.06 -13.29
N GLY A 23 6.62 9.88 -12.01
CA GLY A 23 5.42 9.15 -11.55
C GLY A 23 5.50 8.63 -10.11
N GLY A 24 6.71 8.37 -9.59
CA GLY A 24 6.93 7.66 -8.32
C GLY A 24 6.11 8.13 -7.10
N LEU A 25 5.99 9.44 -6.85
CA LEU A 25 5.18 9.94 -5.73
C LEU A 25 3.68 9.66 -5.91
N ARG A 26 3.17 9.96 -7.11
CA ARG A 26 1.75 9.77 -7.46
C ARG A 26 1.38 8.29 -7.49
N ASP A 27 2.31 7.44 -7.91
CA ASP A 27 2.13 6.00 -7.97
C ASP A 27 1.99 5.38 -6.57
N VAL A 28 2.73 5.89 -5.58
CA VAL A 28 2.54 5.50 -4.16
C VAL A 28 1.19 5.97 -3.64
N GLU A 29 0.81 7.24 -3.88
CA GLU A 29 -0.48 7.78 -3.44
C GLU A 29 -1.66 7.00 -4.04
N PHE A 30 -1.61 6.74 -5.33
CA PHE A 30 -2.66 6.00 -6.03
C PHE A 30 -2.73 4.54 -5.59
N SER A 31 -1.58 3.89 -5.34
CA SER A 31 -1.55 2.52 -4.83
C SER A 31 -2.19 2.42 -3.44
N ALA A 32 -1.82 3.33 -2.53
CA ALA A 32 -2.41 3.40 -1.19
C ALA A 32 -3.93 3.67 -1.27
N GLN A 33 -4.36 4.61 -2.10
CA GLN A 33 -5.78 4.91 -2.30
C GLN A 33 -6.55 3.74 -2.90
N LEU A 34 -5.99 3.03 -3.87
CA LEU A 34 -6.62 1.85 -4.48
C LEU A 34 -6.81 0.73 -3.46
N LEU A 35 -5.79 0.45 -2.64
CA LEU A 35 -5.89 -0.56 -1.59
C LEU A 35 -6.97 -0.19 -0.55
N GLN A 36 -7.06 1.09 -0.17
CA GLN A 36 -8.12 1.59 0.68
C GLN A 36 -9.51 1.50 0.04
N LEU A 37 -9.64 1.69 -1.28
CA LEU A 37 -10.92 1.52 -1.97
C LEU A 37 -11.35 0.05 -2.05
N VAL A 38 -10.40 -0.87 -2.26
CA VAL A 38 -10.69 -2.31 -2.36
C VAL A 38 -11.05 -2.90 -1.01
N HIS A 39 -10.30 -2.57 0.04
CA HIS A 39 -10.43 -3.22 1.36
C HIS A 39 -11.14 -2.35 2.40
N GLY A 40 -11.24 -1.04 2.18
CA GLY A 40 -11.72 -0.10 3.18
C GLY A 40 -13.18 -0.32 3.55
N THR A 41 -13.98 -0.94 2.68
CA THR A 41 -15.37 -1.30 3.00
C THR A 41 -15.46 -2.33 4.12
N GLU A 42 -14.50 -3.25 4.18
CA GLU A 42 -14.47 -4.37 5.12
C GLU A 42 -13.63 -4.05 6.36
N ASP A 43 -12.60 -3.22 6.19
CA ASP A 43 -11.75 -2.73 7.26
C ASP A 43 -11.72 -1.20 7.25
N HIS A 44 -12.32 -0.58 8.25
CA HIS A 44 -12.38 0.88 8.34
C HIS A 44 -11.08 1.50 8.87
N ASP A 45 -10.23 0.72 9.54
CA ASP A 45 -9.01 1.20 10.21
C ASP A 45 -7.90 1.52 9.20
N ILE A 46 -8.02 1.04 7.97
CA ILE A 46 -7.10 1.37 6.87
C ILE A 46 -7.46 2.67 6.13
N ARG A 47 -8.60 3.30 6.44
CA ARG A 47 -9.08 4.52 5.78
C ARG A 47 -8.36 5.76 6.31
N GLU A 48 -7.15 5.99 5.86
CA GLU A 48 -6.29 7.09 6.28
C GLU A 48 -6.11 8.12 5.15
N PRO A 49 -6.33 9.42 5.42
CA PRO A 49 -6.14 10.48 4.43
C PRO A 49 -4.65 10.81 4.22
N ASN A 50 -3.79 10.49 5.18
CA ASN A 50 -2.34 10.66 5.06
C ASN A 50 -1.73 9.42 4.41
N THR A 51 -0.99 9.59 3.31
CA THR A 51 -0.41 8.47 2.56
C THR A 51 0.53 7.59 3.39
N LEU A 52 1.38 8.17 4.26
CA LEU A 52 2.27 7.38 5.11
C LEU A 52 1.50 6.59 6.16
N GLU A 53 0.52 7.21 6.82
CA GLU A 53 -0.32 6.48 7.78
C GLU A 53 -1.16 5.40 7.10
N ALA A 54 -1.63 5.65 5.88
CA ALA A 54 -2.32 4.64 5.07
C ALA A 54 -1.42 3.44 4.77
N LEU A 55 -0.17 3.65 4.35
CA LEU A 55 0.78 2.56 4.10
C LEU A 55 1.01 1.71 5.35
N ARG A 56 1.18 2.34 6.51
CA ARG A 56 1.34 1.63 7.79
C ARG A 56 0.09 0.89 8.23
N SER A 57 -1.09 1.48 8.06
CA SER A 57 -2.35 0.79 8.38
C SER A 57 -2.58 -0.39 7.44
N LEU A 58 -2.27 -0.25 6.15
CA LEU A 58 -2.33 -1.33 5.16
C LEU A 58 -1.33 -2.46 5.47
N GLU A 59 -0.13 -2.14 5.93
CA GLU A 59 0.84 -3.12 6.42
C GLU A 59 0.31 -3.87 7.65
N ARG A 60 -0.14 -3.14 8.69
CA ARG A 60 -0.69 -3.74 9.91
C ARG A 60 -1.92 -4.61 9.65
N GLY A 61 -2.76 -4.22 8.70
CA GLY A 61 -3.92 -5.00 8.24
C GLY A 61 -3.56 -6.20 7.35
N GLY A 62 -2.29 -6.35 6.98
CA GLY A 62 -1.81 -7.45 6.13
C GLY A 62 -2.19 -7.31 4.65
N TYR A 63 -2.63 -6.12 4.22
CA TYR A 63 -2.96 -5.80 2.82
C TYR A 63 -1.74 -5.40 2.00
N LEU A 64 -0.69 -4.94 2.68
CA LEU A 64 0.62 -4.66 2.12
C LEU A 64 1.66 -5.48 2.88
N SER A 65 2.66 -6.03 2.18
CA SER A 65 3.78 -6.70 2.86
C SER A 65 4.69 -5.65 3.51
N GLY A 66 5.40 -6.01 4.59
CA GLY A 66 6.32 -5.08 5.26
C GLY A 66 7.43 -4.57 4.34
N ASP A 67 7.98 -5.44 3.49
CA ASP A 67 9.01 -5.05 2.51
C ASP A 67 8.47 -4.03 1.48
N ASP A 68 7.25 -4.27 0.96
CA ASP A 68 6.61 -3.36 0.01
C ASP A 68 6.22 -2.04 0.68
N ALA A 69 5.75 -2.07 1.92
CA ALA A 69 5.42 -0.89 2.71
C ALA A 69 6.66 -0.01 2.94
N ALA A 70 7.75 -0.61 3.41
CA ALA A 70 9.02 0.09 3.64
C ALA A 70 9.54 0.75 2.35
N LEU A 71 9.48 0.03 1.22
CA LEU A 71 9.92 0.55 -0.07
C LEU A 71 9.06 1.73 -0.55
N MET A 72 7.74 1.65 -0.37
CA MET A 72 6.84 2.76 -0.70
C MET A 72 7.01 3.96 0.22
N GLU A 73 7.21 3.74 1.52
CA GLU A 73 7.46 4.80 2.50
C GLU A 73 8.77 5.54 2.20
N GLU A 74 9.84 4.81 1.88
CA GLU A 74 11.12 5.40 1.49
C GLU A 74 10.99 6.21 0.21
N ALA A 75 10.35 5.64 -0.82
CA ALA A 75 10.11 6.34 -2.09
C ALA A 75 9.25 7.60 -1.91
N TYR A 76 8.18 7.54 -1.12
CA TYR A 76 7.30 8.67 -0.82
C TYR A 76 8.04 9.77 -0.05
N SER A 77 8.84 9.39 0.94
CA SER A 77 9.59 10.32 1.78
C SER A 77 10.72 11.01 1.02
N PHE A 78 11.37 10.31 0.09
CA PHE A 78 12.44 10.87 -0.73
C PHE A 78 11.94 11.86 -1.80
N LEU A 79 10.72 11.65 -2.32
CA LEU A 79 10.16 12.44 -3.44
C LEU A 79 9.29 13.64 -3.00
N ARG A 80 9.07 13.82 -1.70
CA ARG A 80 8.22 14.87 -1.13
C ARG A 80 9.02 16.04 -0.58
#